data_AF-A0A9D7CXD4-F1
#
_entry.id   AF-A0A9D7CXD4-F1
#
_cell.length_a   1.000
_cell.length_b   1.000
_cell.length_c   1.000
_cell.angle_alpha   90.00
_cell.angle_beta   90.00
_cell.angle_gamma   90.00
#
_symmetry.space_group_name_H-M   'P 1'
#
loop_
_entity.id
_entity.type
_entity.pdbx_description
1 polymer ?
#
loop_
_entity_poly.entity_id
_entity_poly.type
_entity_poly.pdbx_seq_one_letter_code
_entity_poly.pdbx_strand_id
1 'polypeptide(L)'
;MLYAPAPAKNATLRHLVYGQNQLRAVSDGNLVSVDLRAPVNSSSIVIGITPDGLASDGATLFYTYVSSTPGLNSIIALTAPPRAVALELNTARNLAVDETQIFFVQGTPDAGTSRISAVPKTAAKAQGDAIAMLSVGEENPIALAIHRSGPNASAVVWANATTGAIRRRDLRKGGTTTTLATANSPNAIAVDDDGVYWSSSDGVTRLPP
;
A
#
# COMPACT_ATOMS: atom_id res chain seq x y z
N MET A 1 -16.28 39.38 2.96
CA MET A 1 -14.97 38.71 2.80
C MET A 1 -14.50 38.27 4.17
N LEU A 2 -14.63 36.99 4.51
CA LEU A 2 -14.02 36.42 5.71
C LEU A 2 -13.05 35.34 5.23
N TYR A 3 -11.76 35.64 5.33
CA TYR A 3 -10.70 34.65 5.18
C TYR A 3 -10.79 33.68 6.37
N ALA A 4 -11.04 32.40 6.09
CA ALA A 4 -10.80 31.37 7.08
C ALA A 4 -9.28 31.32 7.36
N PRO A 5 -8.85 31.16 8.64
CA PRO A 5 -7.44 31.03 8.96
C PRO A 5 -6.85 29.78 8.29
N ALA A 6 -5.58 29.87 7.88
CA ALA A 6 -4.86 28.73 7.32
C ALA A 6 -4.87 27.56 8.34
N PRO A 7 -5.12 26.31 7.90
CA PRO A 7 -5.14 25.17 8.80
C PRO A 7 -3.79 25.03 9.50
N ALA A 8 -3.83 24.72 10.80
CA ALA A 8 -2.64 24.59 11.63
C ALA A 8 -1.71 23.48 11.11
N LYS A 9 -0.40 23.76 11.15
CA LYS A 9 0.72 22.96 10.64
C LYS A 9 1.02 21.69 11.47
N ASN A 10 0.00 21.02 12.02
CA ASN A 10 0.17 19.87 12.93
C ASN A 10 -0.61 18.60 12.52
N ALA A 11 -0.90 18.40 11.24
CA ALA A 11 -1.42 17.14 10.73
C ALA A 11 -0.25 16.23 10.33
N THR A 12 -0.04 15.11 11.03
CA THR A 12 0.87 14.06 10.55
C THR A 12 0.22 13.31 9.40
N LEU A 13 0.33 13.87 8.19
CA LEU A 13 -0.05 13.22 6.95
C LEU A 13 0.84 11.99 6.75
N ARG A 14 0.26 10.79 6.85
CA ARG A 14 1.06 9.55 6.73
C ARG A 14 1.08 9.01 5.31
N HIS A 15 -0.05 9.02 4.60
CA HIS A 15 -0.20 8.36 3.29
C HIS A 15 -1.07 9.20 2.35
N LEU A 16 -0.68 9.28 1.07
CA LEU A 16 -1.33 10.06 0.01
C LEU A 16 -1.59 9.13 -1.19
N VAL A 17 -2.83 9.04 -1.65
CA VAL A 17 -3.18 8.27 -2.86
C VAL A 17 -3.93 9.15 -3.85
N TYR A 18 -3.51 9.09 -5.12
CA TYR A 18 -4.13 9.79 -6.24
C TYR A 18 -5.01 8.83 -7.05
N GLY A 19 -6.24 9.23 -7.35
CA GLY A 19 -7.11 8.51 -8.27
C GLY A 19 -8.30 9.37 -8.69
N GLN A 20 -8.60 9.42 -9.99
CA GLN A 20 -9.80 10.07 -10.58
C GLN A 20 -10.10 11.48 -10.02
N ASN A 21 -9.15 12.42 -10.13
CA ASN A 21 -9.26 13.81 -9.65
C ASN A 21 -9.43 13.97 -8.12
N GLN A 22 -9.12 12.96 -7.32
CA GLN A 22 -9.22 13.02 -5.87
C GLN A 22 -7.85 12.83 -5.24
N LEU A 23 -7.51 13.70 -4.30
CA LEU A 23 -6.40 13.52 -3.38
C LEU A 23 -6.99 12.92 -2.10
N ARG A 24 -6.62 11.68 -1.75
CA ARG A 24 -7.11 11.06 -0.51
C ARG A 24 -5.96 10.83 0.44
N ALA A 25 -6.08 11.39 1.64
CA ALA A 25 -5.10 11.30 2.70
C ALA A 25 -5.75 10.81 3.99
N VAL A 26 -4.98 10.13 4.83
CA VAL A 26 -5.40 9.78 6.18
C VAL A 26 -4.62 10.65 7.17
N SER A 27 -5.34 11.37 8.04
CA SER A 27 -4.78 12.19 9.13
C SER A 27 -5.63 12.02 10.39
N ASP A 28 -5.00 11.70 11.51
CA ASP A 28 -5.63 11.61 12.84
C ASP A 28 -6.96 10.82 12.87
N GLY A 29 -6.99 9.66 12.23
CA GLY A 29 -8.17 8.79 12.18
C GLY A 29 -9.25 9.21 11.18
N ASN A 30 -8.99 10.21 10.33
CA ASN A 30 -9.92 10.67 9.31
C ASN A 30 -9.35 10.46 7.90
N LEU A 31 -10.17 9.92 6.98
CA LEU A 31 -9.89 10.00 5.55
C LEU A 31 -10.34 11.38 5.05
N VAL A 32 -9.38 12.22 4.68
CA VAL A 32 -9.63 13.48 3.98
C VAL A 32 -9.54 13.18 2.49
N SER A 33 -10.68 13.20 1.81
CA SER A 33 -10.75 13.25 0.36
C SER A 33 -10.91 14.70 -0.07
N VAL A 34 -9.88 15.24 -0.73
CA VAL A 34 -9.98 16.50 -1.47
C VAL A 34 -10.37 16.13 -2.90
N ASP A 35 -11.62 16.42 -3.25
CA ASP A 35 -12.02 16.51 -4.64
C ASP A 35 -11.30 17.70 -5.25
N LEU A 36 -10.52 17.47 -6.31
CA LEU A 36 -9.84 18.55 -7.03
C LEU A 36 -10.85 19.36 -7.88
N ARG A 37 -12.16 19.07 -7.81
CA ARG A 37 -13.26 19.90 -8.32
C ARG A 37 -14.43 20.04 -7.30
N ALA A 38 -15.37 20.93 -7.62
CA ALA A 38 -16.34 21.64 -6.76
C ALA A 38 -16.95 20.88 -5.56
N PRO A 39 -17.23 21.58 -4.43
CA PRO A 39 -17.40 20.97 -3.12
C PRO A 39 -18.72 20.21 -2.99
N VAL A 40 -18.68 19.01 -2.39
CA VAL A 40 -19.88 18.34 -1.90
C VAL A 40 -19.69 17.86 -0.46
N ASN A 41 -20.75 18.07 0.31
CA ASN A 41 -20.84 17.96 1.76
C ASN A 41 -20.80 16.48 2.18
N SER A 42 -19.94 16.12 3.13
CA SER A 42 -19.76 14.75 3.61
C SER A 42 -20.62 14.43 4.84
N SER A 43 -21.22 13.23 4.85
CA SER A 43 -21.78 12.59 6.04
C SER A 43 -20.90 11.39 6.41
N SER A 44 -20.33 11.43 7.60
CA SER A 44 -19.24 10.59 8.10
C SER A 44 -19.57 9.09 8.16
N ILE A 45 -18.70 8.26 7.60
CA ILE A 45 -18.59 6.82 7.90
C ILE A 45 -17.45 6.65 8.92
N VAL A 46 -17.75 6.02 10.07
CA VAL A 46 -16.76 5.76 11.13
C VAL A 46 -15.96 4.50 10.77
N ILE A 47 -14.65 4.65 10.56
CA ILE A 47 -13.68 3.57 10.29
C ILE A 47 -12.66 3.55 11.45
N GLY A 48 -12.26 2.35 11.90
CA GLY A 48 -11.36 2.15 13.05
C GLY A 48 -9.91 2.67 12.89
N ILE A 49 -9.12 2.51 13.95
CA ILE A 49 -8.16 3.51 14.45
C ILE A 49 -6.84 3.75 13.70
N THR A 50 -6.34 2.88 12.81
CA THR A 50 -5.16 3.22 11.95
C THR A 50 -5.03 2.27 10.74
N PRO A 51 -5.36 2.69 9.51
CA PRO A 51 -4.92 1.97 8.32
C PRO A 51 -3.43 2.26 8.04
N ASP A 52 -2.61 1.21 8.01
CA ASP A 52 -1.17 1.28 7.68
C ASP A 52 -0.90 1.24 6.16
N GLY A 53 -1.89 0.82 5.38
CA GLY A 53 -1.81 0.69 3.93
C GLY A 53 -3.12 1.12 3.28
N LEU A 54 -3.02 1.79 2.15
CA LEU A 54 -4.13 2.29 1.37
C LEU A 54 -3.79 2.23 -0.11
N ALA A 55 -4.66 1.66 -0.92
CA ALA A 55 -4.56 1.73 -2.38
C ALA A 55 -5.93 1.74 -3.04
N SER A 56 -5.98 2.18 -4.29
CA SER A 56 -7.20 2.19 -5.09
C SER A 56 -6.93 1.63 -6.48
N ASP A 57 -7.91 0.91 -7.02
CA ASP A 57 -7.94 0.50 -8.43
C ASP A 57 -8.74 1.48 -9.31
N GLY A 58 -9.03 2.68 -8.78
CA GLY A 58 -9.85 3.70 -9.41
C GLY A 58 -11.36 3.52 -9.18
N ALA A 59 -11.85 2.33 -8.84
CA ALA A 59 -13.26 2.08 -8.54
C ALA A 59 -13.50 1.82 -7.04
N THR A 60 -12.59 1.10 -6.41
CA THR A 60 -12.66 0.69 -5.01
C THR A 60 -11.42 1.16 -4.28
N LEU A 61 -11.60 1.52 -3.00
CA LEU A 61 -10.51 1.77 -2.07
C LEU A 61 -10.29 0.53 -1.21
N PHE A 62 -9.05 0.11 -1.06
CA PHE A 62 -8.63 -1.00 -0.22
C PHE A 62 -7.73 -0.48 0.88
N TYR A 63 -7.95 -0.94 2.10
CA TYR A 63 -7.14 -0.53 3.25
C TYR A 63 -6.84 -1.71 4.15
N THR A 64 -5.70 -1.64 4.84
CA THR A 64 -5.42 -2.55 5.94
C THR A 64 -6.16 -2.10 7.18
N TYR A 65 -6.77 -3.05 7.86
CA TYR A 65 -7.36 -2.86 9.16
C TYR A 65 -6.45 -3.50 10.19
N VAL A 66 -5.91 -2.69 11.10
CA VAL A 66 -5.10 -3.14 12.21
C VAL A 66 -6.02 -3.45 13.39
N SER A 67 -6.02 -4.72 13.82
CA SER A 67 -6.82 -5.14 14.96
C SER A 67 -6.11 -4.79 16.27
N SER A 68 -6.89 -4.47 17.31
CA SER A 68 -6.38 -4.38 18.68
C SER A 68 -5.92 -5.74 19.21
N THR A 69 -6.41 -6.84 18.62
CA THR A 69 -5.96 -8.19 18.91
C THR A 69 -4.80 -8.55 17.97
N PRO A 70 -3.60 -8.82 18.50
CA PRO A 70 -2.46 -9.22 17.69
C PRO A 70 -2.80 -10.42 16.81
N GLY A 71 -2.36 -10.38 15.55
CA GLY A 71 -2.56 -11.49 14.62
C GLY A 71 -3.88 -11.49 13.86
N LEU A 72 -4.76 -10.51 14.08
CA LEU A 72 -6.08 -10.42 13.45
C LEU A 72 -6.23 -9.22 12.51
N ASN A 73 -5.14 -8.80 11.86
CA ASN A 73 -5.24 -7.75 10.84
C ASN A 73 -6.06 -8.26 9.65
N SER A 74 -6.65 -7.33 8.90
CA SER A 74 -7.51 -7.65 7.76
C SER A 74 -7.23 -6.71 6.60
N ILE A 75 -7.63 -7.12 5.40
CA ILE A 75 -7.71 -6.22 4.23
C ILE A 75 -9.19 -6.02 3.94
N ILE A 76 -9.60 -4.75 3.87
CA ILE A 76 -10.99 -4.37 3.68
C ILE A 76 -11.13 -3.61 2.37
N ALA A 77 -12.12 -4.00 1.58
CA ALA A 77 -12.62 -3.22 0.46
C ALA A 77 -13.70 -2.26 0.99
N LEU A 78 -13.52 -0.97 0.71
CA LEU A 78 -14.49 0.06 1.08
C LEU A 78 -15.65 0.07 0.07
N THR A 79 -16.58 -0.85 0.29
CA THR A 79 -17.87 -0.94 -0.38
C THR A 79 -19.00 -0.49 0.56
N ALA A 80 -20.24 -0.47 0.09
CA ALA A 80 -21.42 -0.23 0.92
C ALA A 80 -22.28 -1.49 0.99
N PRO A 81 -22.21 -2.31 2.07
CA PRO A 81 -21.36 -2.16 3.27
C PRO A 81 -19.89 -2.56 3.02
N PRO A 82 -18.95 -2.21 3.91
CA PRO A 82 -17.55 -2.63 3.80
C PRO A 82 -17.42 -4.15 3.77
N ARG A 83 -16.49 -4.65 2.95
CA ARG A 83 -16.34 -6.08 2.69
C ARG A 83 -14.92 -6.53 3.03
N ALA A 84 -14.82 -7.56 3.87
CA ALA A 84 -13.55 -8.21 4.16
C ALA A 84 -13.04 -8.99 2.94
N VAL A 85 -11.83 -8.64 2.48
CA VAL A 85 -11.12 -9.34 1.41
C VAL A 85 -10.28 -10.48 1.99
N ALA A 86 -9.51 -10.19 3.02
CA ALA A 86 -8.69 -11.14 3.75
C ALA A 86 -8.81 -10.90 5.26
N LEU A 87 -8.76 -11.97 6.05
CA LEU A 87 -8.91 -11.95 7.51
C LEU A 87 -7.74 -12.69 8.17
N GLU A 88 -7.64 -12.55 9.50
CA GLU A 88 -6.71 -13.32 10.34
C GLU A 88 -5.25 -13.22 9.87
N LEU A 89 -4.87 -12.04 9.40
CA LEU A 89 -3.51 -11.75 8.98
C LEU A 89 -2.66 -11.49 10.21
N ASN A 90 -1.57 -12.25 10.37
CA ASN A 90 -0.61 -12.08 11.47
C ASN A 90 -0.19 -10.60 11.66
N THR A 91 0.03 -9.90 10.55
CA THR A 91 0.15 -8.45 10.38
C THR A 91 -0.29 -8.13 8.95
N ALA A 92 -0.58 -6.86 8.67
CA ALA A 92 -0.76 -6.36 7.32
C ALA A 92 -0.46 -4.86 7.35
N ARG A 93 0.49 -4.42 6.53
CA ARG A 93 0.94 -3.02 6.49
C ARG A 93 0.63 -2.37 5.16
N ASN A 94 1.65 -1.98 4.41
CA ASN A 94 1.49 -1.33 3.12
C ASN A 94 0.82 -2.28 2.11
N LEU A 95 0.03 -1.73 1.19
CA LEU A 95 -0.65 -2.49 0.15
C LEU A 95 -0.66 -1.71 -1.17
N ALA A 96 -0.67 -2.45 -2.27
CA ALA A 96 -0.92 -1.94 -3.61
C ALA A 96 -1.89 -2.87 -4.32
N VAL A 97 -2.52 -2.38 -5.38
CA VAL A 97 -3.54 -3.11 -6.11
C VAL A 97 -3.27 -3.01 -7.61
N ASP A 98 -3.48 -4.12 -8.32
CA ASP A 98 -3.51 -4.14 -9.77
C ASP A 98 -4.92 -4.44 -10.29
N GLU A 99 -5.04 -4.81 -11.56
CA GLU A 99 -6.34 -5.14 -12.17
C GLU A 99 -7.07 -6.31 -11.47
N THR A 100 -6.36 -7.20 -10.78
CA THR A 100 -6.89 -8.48 -10.29
C THR A 100 -6.53 -8.81 -8.84
N GLN A 101 -5.40 -8.32 -8.33
CA GLN A 101 -4.83 -8.70 -7.04
C GLN A 101 -4.59 -7.48 -6.15
N ILE A 102 -4.65 -7.72 -4.84
CA ILE A 102 -4.09 -6.86 -3.81
C ILE A 102 -2.78 -7.51 -3.36
N PHE A 103 -1.72 -6.72 -3.36
CA PHE A 103 -0.39 -7.08 -2.87
C PHE A 103 -0.16 -6.36 -1.55
N PHE A 104 0.43 -7.04 -0.58
CA PHE A 104 0.59 -6.46 0.75
C PHE A 104 1.81 -7.03 1.48
N VAL A 105 2.34 -6.22 2.37
CA VAL A 105 3.36 -6.64 3.32
C VAL A 105 2.72 -7.42 4.46
N GLN A 106 3.31 -8.57 4.78
CA GLN A 106 2.89 -9.40 5.89
C GLN A 106 4.10 -9.92 6.66
N GLY A 107 4.21 -9.58 7.94
CA GLY A 107 5.19 -10.05 8.90
C GLY A 107 5.64 -8.96 9.86
N THR A 108 6.44 -9.34 10.85
CA THR A 108 7.02 -8.40 11.80
C THR A 108 8.28 -7.76 11.22
N PRO A 109 8.52 -6.46 11.47
CA PRO A 109 9.70 -5.74 10.97
C PRO A 109 11.05 -6.41 11.25
N ASP A 110 11.19 -7.09 12.40
CA ASP A 110 12.53 -7.32 12.97
C ASP A 110 13.06 -8.77 12.89
N ALA A 111 12.37 -9.68 12.20
CA ALA A 111 12.71 -11.11 12.29
C ALA A 111 13.10 -11.78 10.96
N GLY A 112 13.20 -11.05 9.84
CA GLY A 112 13.39 -11.67 8.52
C GLY A 112 12.27 -12.65 8.14
N THR A 113 11.17 -12.65 8.89
CA THR A 113 9.99 -13.49 8.66
C THR A 113 8.93 -12.76 7.86
N SER A 114 9.20 -11.51 7.48
CA SER A 114 8.30 -10.76 6.60
C SER A 114 8.30 -11.36 5.19
N ARG A 115 7.15 -11.17 4.55
CA ARG A 115 6.84 -11.66 3.23
C ARG A 115 6.04 -10.61 2.46
N ILE A 116 6.11 -10.73 1.15
CA ILE A 116 5.14 -10.11 0.25
C ILE A 116 4.07 -11.15 -0.06
N SER A 117 2.82 -10.80 0.17
CA SER A 117 1.66 -11.64 -0.04
C SER A 117 0.75 -11.05 -1.12
N ALA A 118 -0.08 -11.89 -1.74
CA ALA A 118 -1.10 -11.45 -2.68
C ALA A 118 -2.43 -12.20 -2.46
N VAL A 119 -3.53 -11.52 -2.77
CA VAL A 119 -4.88 -12.07 -2.72
C VAL A 119 -5.73 -11.46 -3.84
N PRO A 120 -6.64 -12.21 -4.49
CA PRO A 120 -7.56 -11.61 -5.45
C PRO A 120 -8.35 -10.48 -4.81
N LYS A 121 -8.46 -9.32 -5.48
CA LYS A 121 -9.20 -8.17 -4.94
C LYS A 121 -10.69 -8.47 -4.73
N THR A 122 -11.21 -9.46 -5.46
CA THR A 122 -12.58 -9.98 -5.35
C THR A 122 -12.75 -11.07 -4.29
N ALA A 123 -11.67 -11.57 -3.69
CA ALA A 123 -11.75 -12.60 -2.65
C ALA A 123 -12.62 -12.15 -1.49
N ALA A 124 -13.34 -13.07 -0.86
CA ALA A 124 -14.17 -12.81 0.30
C ALA A 124 -13.61 -13.60 1.48
N LYS A 125 -13.10 -12.88 2.50
CA LYS A 125 -12.55 -13.46 3.73
C LYS A 125 -11.48 -14.54 3.48
N ALA A 126 -10.55 -14.28 2.56
CA ALA A 126 -9.41 -15.17 2.32
C ALA A 126 -8.54 -15.32 3.59
N GLN A 127 -8.06 -16.54 3.82
CA GLN A 127 -7.23 -16.93 4.96
C GLN A 127 -6.26 -18.03 4.53
N GLY A 128 -5.18 -18.23 5.30
CA GLY A 128 -4.23 -19.33 5.12
C GLY A 128 -3.75 -19.48 3.68
N ASP A 129 -3.88 -20.67 3.13
CA ASP A 129 -3.39 -21.04 1.78
C ASP A 129 -4.10 -20.31 0.63
N ALA A 130 -5.24 -19.65 0.89
CA ALA A 130 -5.89 -18.79 -0.10
C ALA A 130 -5.11 -17.47 -0.33
N ILE A 131 -4.14 -17.16 0.53
CA ILE A 131 -3.25 -16.01 0.40
C ILE A 131 -1.96 -16.49 -0.23
N ALA A 132 -1.71 -16.03 -1.46
CA ALA A 132 -0.52 -16.39 -2.20
C ALA A 132 0.72 -15.76 -1.56
N MET A 133 1.75 -16.56 -1.36
CA MET A 133 3.05 -16.12 -0.83
C MET A 133 3.99 -15.82 -2.00
N LEU A 134 4.36 -14.56 -2.17
CA LEU A 134 5.20 -14.10 -3.28
C LEU A 134 6.67 -13.95 -2.91
N SER A 135 7.00 -13.80 -1.64
CA SER A 135 8.39 -13.81 -1.18
C SER A 135 8.45 -14.20 0.28
N VAL A 136 9.60 -14.65 0.75
CA VAL A 136 9.88 -14.95 2.16
C VAL A 136 11.28 -14.44 2.50
N GLY A 137 11.59 -14.29 3.78
CA GLY A 137 12.92 -13.82 4.18
C GLY A 137 13.09 -12.32 4.01
N GLU A 138 12.01 -11.54 3.87
CA GLU A 138 12.12 -10.10 3.69
C GLU A 138 12.38 -9.43 5.05
N GLU A 139 13.28 -8.44 5.06
CA GLU A 139 13.74 -7.76 6.27
C GLU A 139 13.20 -6.33 6.31
N ASN A 140 12.11 -6.16 7.07
CA ASN A 140 11.36 -4.92 7.19
C ASN A 140 10.94 -4.30 5.83
N PRO A 141 10.16 -5.01 4.99
CA PRO A 141 9.55 -4.39 3.82
C PRO A 141 8.55 -3.31 4.28
N ILE A 142 8.73 -2.06 3.86
CA ILE A 142 7.89 -0.94 4.36
C ILE A 142 7.04 -0.25 3.30
N ALA A 143 7.42 -0.36 2.03
CA ALA A 143 6.68 0.21 0.92
C ALA A 143 6.71 -0.76 -0.26
N LEU A 144 5.60 -0.84 -0.98
CA LEU A 144 5.49 -1.61 -2.21
C LEU A 144 4.62 -0.87 -3.24
N ALA A 145 4.88 -1.12 -4.51
CA ALA A 145 4.15 -0.54 -5.63
C ALA A 145 4.08 -1.53 -6.80
N ILE A 146 3.13 -1.32 -7.71
CA ILE A 146 2.97 -2.13 -8.93
C ILE A 146 3.51 -1.36 -10.12
N HIS A 147 4.65 -1.81 -10.62
CA HIS A 147 5.24 -1.29 -11.84
C HIS A 147 4.67 -2.03 -13.05
N ARG A 148 4.13 -1.30 -14.02
CA ARG A 148 3.73 -1.86 -15.32
C ARG A 148 4.76 -1.44 -16.36
N SER A 149 5.38 -2.41 -16.99
CA SER A 149 6.30 -2.17 -18.13
C SER A 149 5.65 -2.51 -19.48
N GLY A 150 4.33 -2.75 -19.51
CA GLY A 150 3.56 -3.00 -20.72
C GLY A 150 2.21 -3.66 -20.46
N PRO A 151 1.38 -3.86 -21.51
CA PRO A 151 0.00 -4.35 -21.39
C PRO A 151 -0.12 -5.74 -20.76
N ASN A 152 0.94 -6.54 -20.83
CA ASN A 152 1.01 -7.88 -20.25
C ASN A 152 2.19 -8.04 -19.28
N ALA A 153 2.78 -6.94 -18.81
CA ALA A 153 4.00 -6.96 -18.00
C ALA A 153 3.79 -6.11 -16.74
N SER A 154 3.67 -6.78 -15.60
CA SER A 154 3.62 -6.13 -14.30
C SER A 154 4.57 -6.80 -13.33
N ALA A 155 5.07 -6.00 -12.41
CA ALA A 155 5.91 -6.44 -11.32
C ALA A 155 5.46 -5.75 -10.03
N VAL A 156 5.56 -6.47 -8.92
CA VAL A 156 5.56 -5.84 -7.61
C VAL A 156 7.00 -5.46 -7.27
N VAL A 157 7.21 -4.22 -6.87
CA VAL A 157 8.49 -3.70 -6.39
C VAL A 157 8.33 -3.24 -4.95
N TRP A 158 9.33 -3.47 -4.12
CA TRP A 158 9.28 -3.11 -2.70
C TRP A 158 10.65 -2.73 -2.16
N ALA A 159 10.63 -2.00 -1.05
CA ALA A 159 11.83 -1.57 -0.33
C ALA A 159 11.93 -2.29 1.01
N ASN A 160 13.07 -2.96 1.24
CA ASN A 160 13.45 -3.51 2.54
C ASN A 160 14.27 -2.46 3.30
N ALA A 161 13.70 -1.90 4.35
CA ALA A 161 14.30 -0.78 5.07
C ALA A 161 15.58 -1.19 5.83
N THR A 162 15.63 -2.43 6.33
CA THR A 162 16.76 -2.92 7.14
C THR A 162 17.97 -3.24 6.27
N THR A 163 17.78 -3.96 5.15
CA THR A 163 18.88 -4.38 4.27
C THR A 163 19.23 -3.35 3.20
N GLY A 164 18.35 -2.37 2.97
CA GLY A 164 18.50 -1.40 1.89
C GLY A 164 18.14 -1.96 0.51
N ALA A 165 17.72 -3.22 0.40
CA ALA A 165 17.43 -3.83 -0.89
C ALA A 165 16.13 -3.26 -1.49
N ILE A 166 16.22 -2.77 -2.72
CA ILE A 166 15.07 -2.53 -3.60
C ILE A 166 14.84 -3.82 -4.38
N ARG A 167 13.70 -4.46 -4.17
CA ARG A 167 13.39 -5.80 -4.65
C ARG A 167 12.28 -5.73 -5.69
N ARG A 168 12.26 -6.71 -6.59
CA ARG A 168 11.26 -6.86 -7.65
C ARG A 168 10.86 -8.32 -7.79
N ARG A 169 9.59 -8.54 -8.07
CA ARG A 169 9.09 -9.82 -8.58
C ARG A 169 8.14 -9.56 -9.73
N ASP A 170 8.47 -10.14 -10.88
CA ASP A 170 7.55 -10.13 -12.02
C ASP A 170 6.33 -11.01 -11.70
N LEU A 171 5.15 -10.52 -12.07
CA LEU A 171 3.87 -11.14 -11.71
C LEU A 171 3.40 -12.18 -12.73
N ARG A 172 4.16 -12.38 -13.82
CA ARG A 172 3.93 -13.48 -14.75
C ARG A 172 4.21 -14.82 -14.08
N LYS A 173 3.58 -15.88 -14.58
CA LYS A 173 3.73 -17.25 -14.03
C LYS A 173 5.22 -17.64 -13.96
N GLY A 174 5.66 -18.05 -12.78
CA GLY A 174 7.05 -18.45 -12.53
C GLY A 174 8.02 -17.29 -12.25
N GLY A 175 7.53 -16.05 -12.12
CA GLY A 175 8.37 -14.91 -11.78
C GLY A 175 9.12 -15.12 -10.48
N THR A 176 10.41 -14.77 -10.47
CA THR A 176 11.31 -14.88 -9.32
C THR A 176 11.53 -13.52 -8.68
N THR A 177 11.85 -13.54 -7.38
CA THR A 177 12.27 -12.33 -6.68
C THR A 177 13.73 -12.02 -7.00
N THR A 178 14.01 -10.76 -7.37
CA THR A 178 15.36 -10.26 -7.67
C THR A 178 15.61 -8.94 -6.92
N THR A 179 16.87 -8.60 -6.71
CA THR A 179 17.28 -7.30 -6.19
C THR A 179 17.59 -6.37 -7.37
N LEU A 180 16.90 -5.25 -7.46
CA LEU A 180 17.10 -4.23 -8.50
C LEU A 180 18.25 -3.28 -8.16
N ALA A 181 18.31 -2.86 -6.90
CA ALA A 181 19.25 -1.87 -6.42
C ALA A 181 19.43 -1.99 -4.90
N THR A 182 20.43 -1.32 -4.38
CA THR A 182 20.62 -1.09 -2.94
C THR A 182 20.53 0.40 -2.65
N ALA A 183 19.96 0.75 -1.50
CA ALA A 183 19.73 2.12 -1.06
C ALA A 183 19.96 2.24 0.45
N ASN A 184 20.40 3.41 0.91
CA ASN A 184 20.61 3.69 2.33
C ASN A 184 19.28 3.96 3.05
N SER A 185 18.76 2.97 3.78
CA SER A 185 17.48 3.08 4.51
C SER A 185 16.31 3.58 3.65
N PRO A 186 15.92 2.84 2.59
CA PRO A 186 14.83 3.26 1.72
C PRO A 186 13.51 3.28 2.49
N ASN A 187 12.72 4.35 2.30
CA ASN A 187 11.51 4.61 3.08
C ASN A 187 10.21 4.48 2.27
N ALA A 188 10.23 4.94 1.02
CA ALA A 188 9.07 4.91 0.14
C ALA A 188 9.48 4.43 -1.25
N ILE A 189 8.52 3.86 -1.98
CA ILE A 189 8.66 3.47 -3.37
C ILE A 189 7.47 3.98 -4.18
N ALA A 190 7.73 4.51 -5.36
CA ALA A 190 6.75 4.96 -6.33
C ALA A 190 7.16 4.49 -7.72
N VAL A 191 6.20 4.43 -8.64
CA VAL A 191 6.40 3.90 -9.99
C VAL A 191 5.54 4.68 -10.96
N ASP A 192 6.04 4.84 -12.18
CA ASP A 192 5.31 5.34 -13.34
C ASP A 192 5.78 4.60 -14.59
N ASP A 193 5.37 5.07 -15.77
CA ASP A 193 5.78 4.50 -17.05
C ASP A 193 7.28 4.73 -17.35
N ASP A 194 7.90 5.69 -16.67
CA ASP A 194 9.30 6.11 -16.80
C ASP A 194 10.23 5.41 -15.80
N GLY A 195 9.71 4.58 -14.89
CA GLY A 195 10.49 3.66 -14.06
C GLY A 195 10.08 3.56 -12.59
N VAL A 196 11.06 3.21 -11.75
CA VAL A 196 10.90 3.01 -10.31
C VAL A 196 11.66 4.08 -9.55
N TYR A 197 11.02 4.65 -8.53
CA TYR A 197 11.56 5.73 -7.70
C TYR A 197 11.53 5.33 -6.25
N TRP A 198 12.56 5.69 -5.50
CA TRP A 198 12.56 5.50 -4.05
C TRP A 198 13.21 6.66 -3.34
N SER A 199 12.72 6.94 -2.14
CA SER A 199 13.37 7.86 -1.20
C SER A 199 14.25 7.06 -0.24
N SER A 200 15.45 7.56 0.01
CA SER A 200 16.42 7.02 0.95
C SER A 200 17.02 8.15 1.79
N SER A 201 17.88 7.81 2.75
CA SER A 201 18.67 8.79 3.49
C SER A 201 19.59 9.64 2.59
N ASP A 202 19.88 9.16 1.38
CA ASP A 202 20.73 9.85 0.40
C ASP A 202 19.93 10.75 -0.56
N GLY A 203 18.58 10.74 -0.46
CA GLY A 203 17.68 11.52 -1.33
C GLY A 203 16.73 10.65 -2.15
N VAL A 204 16.27 11.17 -3.29
CA VAL A 204 15.37 10.45 -4.20
C VAL A 204 16.16 9.93 -5.39
N THR A 205 16.07 8.63 -5.65
CA THR A 205 16.70 7.97 -6.80
C THR A 205 15.65 7.46 -7.77
N ARG A 206 15.93 7.59 -9.07
CA ARG A 206 15.16 7.00 -10.17
C ARG A 206 15.96 5.88 -10.82
N LEU A 207 15.31 4.75 -11.06
CA LEU A 207 15.78 3.68 -11.93
C LEU A 207 14.87 3.62 -13.17
N PRO A 208 15.38 3.98 -14.36
CA PRO A 208 14.62 3.83 -15.61
C PRO A 208 14.37 2.35 -15.95
N PRO A 209 13.40 2.06 -16.83
CA PRO A 209 12.99 0.70 -17.22
C PRO A 209 14.09 -0.13 -17.89
#